data_AF-A0A3N5Y9E1-F1
#
_entry.id   AF-A0A3N5Y9E1-F1
#
_cell.length_a   1.000
_cell.length_b   1.000
_cell.length_c   1.000
_cell.angle_alpha   90.00
_cell.angle_beta   90.00
_cell.angle_gamma   90.00
#
_symmetry.space_group_name_H-M   'P 1'
#
loop_
_entity.id
_entity.type
_entity.pdbx_description
1 polymer ?
#
loop_
_entity_poly.entity_id
_entity_poly.type
_entity_poly.pdbx_seq_one_letter_code
_entity_poly.pdbx_strand_id
1 'polypeptide(L)'
;MMKTNRRKFMNSAALAGGLAALPLSGSTAREAQKPDSGTVRDRYAKLDEVLKQPVLKRELFKTAVKIETLELLRRGNSFLCRVRSTEGAEGMSVGHSGLSSLYPIFGNALQPFFIGKDARDLDLLLEKVYIYNLNFRLSGMALGLPLATIEFAILDMLGHIAGRSIGQLIGQIHHPRVSVYQATEYREKSVEESLELIKRDVAEYNAHALKIKVGGLMFMTADINAVGPKGRTETMVPLIRKTFGDKMFLYADA
;
A
#
# COMPACT_ATOMS: atom_id res chain seq x y z
N MET A 1 24.15 33.57 27.15
CA MET A 1 24.35 33.50 25.69
C MET A 1 24.80 32.08 25.34
N MET A 2 23.88 31.24 24.88
CA MET A 2 24.18 29.95 24.24
C MET A 2 23.10 29.76 23.17
N LYS A 3 23.46 29.96 21.90
CA LYS A 3 22.51 29.86 20.77
C LYS A 3 22.18 28.38 20.55
N THR A 4 21.04 27.94 21.08
CA THR A 4 20.48 26.62 20.77
C THR A 4 19.89 26.65 19.36
N ASN A 5 20.54 25.93 18.44
CA ASN A 5 20.14 25.83 17.03
C ASN A 5 19.08 24.72 16.88
N ARG A 6 17.91 25.05 16.30
CA ARG A 6 16.77 24.12 16.09
C ARG A 6 17.16 22.79 15.42
N ARG A 7 18.23 22.77 14.60
CA ARG A 7 18.74 21.52 13.99
C ARG A 7 19.34 20.51 14.97
N LYS A 8 19.87 20.95 16.12
CA LYS A 8 20.43 20.01 17.12
C LYS A 8 19.34 19.30 17.95
N PHE A 9 18.17 19.91 18.11
CA PHE A 9 17.07 19.31 18.86
C PHE A 9 16.42 18.13 18.12
N MET A 10 16.32 18.22 16.78
CA MET A 10 15.74 17.15 15.96
C MET A 10 16.64 15.91 15.87
N ASN A 11 17.97 16.05 15.96
CA ASN A 11 18.87 14.89 15.99
C ASN A 11 18.82 14.13 17.33
N SER A 12 18.35 14.75 18.42
CA SER A 12 18.21 14.09 19.72
C SER A 12 16.84 13.42 19.91
N ALA A 13 15.81 13.88 19.19
CA ALA A 13 14.44 13.37 19.33
C ALA A 13 14.19 12.05 18.57
N ALA A 14 15.00 11.72 17.55
CA ALA A 14 14.90 10.47 16.81
C ALA A 14 15.38 9.23 17.60
N LEU A 15 15.96 9.41 18.80
CA LEU A 15 16.45 8.34 19.67
C LEU A 15 15.55 8.05 20.88
N ALA A 16 14.45 8.80 21.08
CA ALA A 16 13.59 8.67 22.26
C ALA A 16 12.21 8.03 21.97
N GLY A 17 11.87 7.80 20.71
CA GLY A 17 10.57 7.29 20.28
C GLY A 17 10.60 5.84 19.83
N GLY A 18 10.69 4.91 20.79
CA GLY A 18 10.33 3.50 20.54
C GLY A 18 11.38 2.50 20.96
N LEU A 19 11.37 2.12 22.24
CA LEU A 19 11.79 0.81 22.74
C LEU A 19 11.13 0.58 24.11
N ALA A 20 9.83 0.24 24.11
CA ALA A 20 9.23 -0.45 25.25
C ALA A 20 9.46 -1.95 25.05
N ALA A 21 10.69 -2.41 25.25
CA ALA A 21 11.01 -3.84 25.33
C ALA A 21 10.81 -4.30 26.77
N LEU A 22 9.76 -5.09 27.01
CA LEU A 22 9.60 -5.85 28.25
C LEU A 22 10.74 -6.88 28.37
N PRO A 23 11.31 -7.12 29.56
CA PRO A 23 12.38 -8.10 29.72
C PRO A 23 11.75 -9.50 29.80
N LEU A 24 11.83 -10.27 28.70
CA LEU A 24 11.66 -11.71 28.75
C LEU A 24 13.01 -12.33 29.13
N SER A 25 13.17 -12.65 30.41
CA SER A 25 14.27 -13.46 30.92
C SER A 25 14.17 -14.87 30.36
N GLY A 26 15.20 -15.32 29.64
CA GLY A 26 15.42 -16.74 29.38
C GLY A 26 15.92 -17.10 27.99
N SER A 27 17.22 -16.96 27.76
CA SER A 27 18.07 -17.93 27.04
C SER A 27 19.46 -17.33 26.83
N THR A 28 20.49 -18.15 26.97
CA THR A 28 21.90 -17.81 26.84
C THR A 28 22.18 -17.12 25.50
N ALA A 29 22.37 -15.81 25.53
CA ALA A 29 22.77 -15.04 24.37
C ALA A 29 24.22 -15.39 24.01
N ARG A 30 24.40 -16.06 22.86
CA ARG A 30 25.65 -15.91 22.10
C ARG A 30 25.83 -14.42 21.87
N GLU A 31 27.00 -13.87 22.19
CA GLU A 31 27.39 -12.52 21.78
C GLU A 31 27.16 -12.39 20.27
N ALA A 32 26.07 -11.72 19.89
CA ALA A 32 25.86 -11.33 18.52
C ALA A 32 26.96 -10.32 18.20
N GLN A 33 27.87 -10.69 17.30
CA GLN A 33 28.84 -9.77 16.71
C GLN A 33 28.10 -8.48 16.34
N LYS A 34 28.50 -7.36 16.95
CA LYS A 34 27.99 -6.04 16.57
C LYS A 34 28.24 -5.89 15.06
N PRO A 35 27.21 -5.65 14.24
CA PRO A 35 27.41 -5.45 12.82
C PRO A 35 28.37 -4.28 12.65
N ASP A 36 29.45 -4.51 11.91
CA ASP A 36 30.48 -3.51 11.66
C ASP A 36 29.83 -2.25 11.07
N SER A 37 30.00 -1.12 11.76
CA SER A 37 29.26 0.13 11.48
C SER A 37 29.61 0.71 10.11
N GLY A 38 30.80 0.39 9.58
CA GLY A 38 31.17 0.68 8.19
C GLY A 38 30.22 0.02 7.20
N THR A 39 29.88 -1.26 7.41
CA THR A 39 29.00 -2.02 6.52
C THR A 39 27.55 -1.52 6.51
N VAL A 40 27.07 -0.97 7.63
CA VAL A 40 25.70 -0.43 7.74
C VAL A 40 25.61 0.91 7.02
N ARG A 41 26.60 1.80 7.20
CA ARG A 41 26.66 3.09 6.50
C ARG A 41 26.70 2.89 4.99
N ASP A 42 27.51 1.95 4.51
CA ASP A 42 27.62 1.66 3.08
C ASP A 42 26.31 1.10 2.51
N ARG A 43 25.59 0.26 3.27
CA ARG A 43 24.25 -0.20 2.88
C ARG A 43 23.26 0.96 2.76
N TYR A 44 23.23 1.87 3.74
CA TYR A 44 22.34 3.04 3.67
C TYR A 44 22.71 3.98 2.52
N ALA A 45 24.00 4.21 2.27
CA ALA A 45 24.44 5.00 1.12
C ALA A 45 23.94 4.38 -0.20
N LYS A 46 24.03 3.05 -0.34
CA LYS A 46 23.49 2.34 -1.50
C LYS A 46 21.97 2.45 -1.61
N LEU A 47 21.23 2.39 -0.50
CA LEU A 47 19.79 2.61 -0.49
C LEU A 47 19.43 4.04 -0.89
N ASP A 48 20.17 5.05 -0.42
CA ASP A 48 19.98 6.45 -0.78
C ASP A 48 20.25 6.70 -2.27
N GLU A 49 21.22 5.98 -2.86
CA GLU A 49 21.47 6.01 -4.30
C GLU A 49 20.30 5.40 -5.08
N VAL A 50 19.78 4.25 -4.65
CA VAL A 50 18.63 3.58 -5.27
C VAL A 50 17.37 4.44 -5.17
N LEU A 51 17.12 5.07 -4.02
CA LEU A 51 15.95 5.94 -3.81
C LEU A 51 15.94 7.18 -4.70
N LYS A 52 17.09 7.59 -5.25
CA LYS A 52 17.20 8.73 -6.18
C LYS A 52 17.00 8.34 -7.63
N GLN A 53 16.94 7.04 -7.95
CA GLN A 53 16.75 6.58 -9.31
C GLN A 53 15.28 6.81 -9.72
N PRO A 54 15.03 7.19 -10.99
CA PRO A 54 13.67 7.24 -11.50
C PRO A 54 13.05 5.84 -11.48
N VAL A 55 11.76 5.76 -11.16
CA VAL A 55 11.02 4.50 -11.13
C VAL A 55 10.51 4.20 -12.54
N LEU A 56 9.95 5.20 -13.23
CA LEU A 56 9.49 5.04 -14.59
C LEU A 56 10.68 4.98 -15.57
N LYS A 57 10.74 3.93 -16.39
CA LYS A 57 11.68 3.81 -17.51
C LYS A 57 11.32 4.75 -18.65
N ARG A 58 11.72 6.01 -18.51
CA ARG A 58 11.45 7.08 -19.46
C ARG A 58 11.95 6.77 -20.88
N GLU A 59 13.05 6.01 -21.00
CA GLU A 59 13.67 5.64 -22.27
C GLU A 59 12.77 4.82 -23.21
N LEU A 60 11.68 4.25 -22.69
CA LEU A 60 10.66 3.56 -23.49
C LEU A 60 9.82 4.53 -24.36
N PHE A 61 9.90 5.85 -24.12
CA PHE A 61 9.02 6.85 -24.73
C PHE A 61 9.81 7.98 -25.43
N LYS A 62 9.91 7.89 -26.75
CA LYS A 62 10.68 8.86 -27.57
C LYS A 62 10.02 10.23 -27.69
N THR A 63 8.69 10.27 -27.71
CA THR A 63 7.88 11.48 -27.89
C THR A 63 7.16 11.84 -26.60
N ALA A 64 6.79 13.12 -26.44
CA ALA A 64 6.01 13.58 -25.30
C ALA A 64 4.63 12.91 -25.26
N VAL A 65 4.18 12.51 -24.07
CA VAL A 65 2.86 11.93 -23.85
C VAL A 65 2.05 12.94 -23.03
N LYS A 66 1.53 13.98 -23.70
CA LYS A 66 0.78 15.04 -23.02
C LYS A 66 -0.60 14.55 -22.63
N ILE A 67 -0.96 14.72 -21.36
CA ILE A 67 -2.29 14.40 -20.84
C ILE A 67 -3.28 15.45 -21.34
N GLU A 68 -4.28 15.02 -22.12
CA GLU A 68 -5.35 15.88 -22.65
C GLU A 68 -6.55 15.87 -21.71
N THR A 69 -7.04 14.68 -21.35
CA THR A 69 -8.18 14.53 -20.45
C THR A 69 -7.85 13.58 -19.30
N LEU A 70 -8.51 13.83 -18.18
CA LEU A 70 -8.45 13.00 -16.99
C LEU A 70 -9.83 13.03 -16.34
N GLU A 71 -10.52 11.91 -16.36
CA GLU A 71 -11.94 11.81 -16.01
C GLU A 71 -12.13 10.79 -14.88
N LEU A 72 -13.07 11.08 -13.98
CA LEU A 72 -13.56 10.12 -13.00
C LEU A 72 -14.97 9.69 -13.38
N LEU A 73 -15.09 8.45 -13.85
CA LEU A 73 -16.35 7.83 -14.23
C LEU A 73 -16.93 7.08 -13.03
N ARG A 74 -18.25 7.14 -12.86
CA ARG A 74 -18.95 6.50 -11.74
C ARG A 74 -20.13 5.66 -12.23
N ARG A 75 -20.24 4.45 -11.70
CA ARG A 75 -21.43 3.59 -11.81
C ARG A 75 -21.76 3.00 -10.43
N GLY A 76 -22.83 3.49 -9.80
CA GLY A 76 -23.19 3.10 -8.44
C GLY A 76 -22.07 3.45 -7.43
N ASN A 77 -21.49 2.43 -6.80
CA ASN A 77 -20.35 2.56 -5.87
C ASN A 77 -18.99 2.21 -6.52
N SER A 78 -18.97 2.01 -7.84
CA SER A 78 -17.75 1.72 -8.59
C SER A 78 -17.26 2.96 -9.32
N PHE A 79 -15.95 3.14 -9.33
CA PHE A 79 -15.26 4.30 -9.90
C PHE A 79 -14.20 3.82 -10.87
N LEU A 80 -14.10 4.46 -12.02
CA LEU A 80 -13.01 4.27 -12.98
C LEU A 80 -12.37 5.62 -13.26
N CYS A 81 -11.05 5.69 -13.29
CA CYS A 81 -10.37 6.85 -13.85
C CYS A 81 -9.95 6.54 -15.27
N ARG A 82 -10.28 7.44 -16.21
CA ARG A 82 -9.83 7.38 -17.60
C ARG A 82 -8.91 8.55 -17.88
N VAL A 83 -7.76 8.29 -18.46
CA VAL A 83 -6.83 9.31 -18.96
C VAL A 83 -6.69 9.17 -20.47
N ARG A 84 -6.58 10.29 -21.18
CA ARG A 84 -6.31 10.32 -22.61
C ARG A 84 -5.16 11.26 -22.92
N SER A 85 -4.26 10.86 -23.81
CA SER A 85 -3.21 11.72 -24.35
C SER A 85 -3.69 12.54 -25.54
N THR A 86 -2.97 13.61 -25.90
CA THR A 86 -3.28 14.43 -27.09
C THR A 86 -3.22 13.65 -28.41
N GLU A 87 -2.51 12.52 -28.44
CA GLU A 87 -2.41 11.62 -29.60
C GLU A 87 -3.48 10.51 -29.55
N GLY A 88 -4.43 10.57 -28.61
CA GLY A 88 -5.54 9.64 -28.49
C GLY A 88 -5.24 8.34 -27.75
N ALA A 89 -4.06 8.16 -27.18
CA ALA A 89 -3.78 6.98 -26.34
C ALA A 89 -4.61 7.05 -25.05
N GLU A 90 -5.14 5.92 -24.60
CA GLU A 90 -6.00 5.83 -23.42
C GLU A 90 -5.43 4.87 -22.38
N GLY A 91 -5.69 5.19 -21.12
CA GLY A 91 -5.47 4.28 -20.00
C GLY A 91 -6.56 4.40 -18.96
N MET A 92 -6.74 3.34 -18.17
CA MET A 92 -7.80 3.24 -17.20
C MET A 92 -7.33 2.59 -15.90
N SER A 93 -7.94 2.99 -14.79
CA SER A 93 -7.76 2.34 -13.50
C SER A 93 -9.07 2.17 -12.76
N VAL A 94 -9.11 1.20 -11.85
CA VAL A 94 -10.22 1.00 -10.92
C VAL A 94 -9.95 1.80 -9.66
N GLY A 95 -10.88 2.70 -9.35
CA GLY A 95 -10.83 3.52 -8.14
C GLY A 95 -11.41 2.80 -6.92
N HIS A 96 -10.85 3.10 -5.75
CA HIS A 96 -11.37 2.60 -4.47
C HIS A 96 -12.78 3.17 -4.19
N SER A 97 -13.67 2.39 -3.57
CA SER A 97 -15.06 2.80 -3.26
C SER A 97 -15.14 4.06 -2.39
N GLY A 98 -14.11 4.33 -1.57
CA GLY A 98 -13.94 5.56 -0.79
C GLY A 98 -13.91 6.85 -1.63
N LEU A 99 -13.73 6.77 -2.96
CA LEU A 99 -13.91 7.90 -3.86
C LEU A 99 -15.34 8.47 -3.83
N SER A 100 -16.33 7.70 -3.36
CA SER A 100 -17.67 8.23 -3.05
C SER A 100 -17.63 9.48 -2.16
N SER A 101 -16.70 9.55 -1.22
CA SER A 101 -16.48 10.70 -0.34
C SER A 101 -15.31 11.59 -0.79
N LEU A 102 -14.38 11.06 -1.59
CA LEU A 102 -13.12 11.72 -1.93
C LEU A 102 -13.05 12.25 -3.38
N TYR A 103 -14.09 12.08 -4.20
CA TYR A 103 -14.13 12.59 -5.57
C TYR A 103 -13.91 14.12 -5.69
N PRO A 104 -14.30 14.98 -4.71
CA PRO A 104 -13.98 16.40 -4.82
C PRO A 104 -12.47 16.67 -4.75
N ILE A 105 -11.70 15.85 -4.03
CA ILE A 105 -10.23 15.95 -4.00
C ILE A 105 -9.66 15.54 -5.36
N PHE A 106 -10.19 14.46 -5.96
CA PHE A 106 -9.83 14.07 -7.32
C PHE A 106 -10.05 15.23 -8.31
N GLY A 107 -11.27 15.77 -8.40
CA GLY A 107 -11.64 16.75 -9.42
C GLY A 107 -11.09 18.15 -9.18
N ASN A 108 -11.00 18.60 -7.94
CA ASN A 108 -10.64 20.00 -7.65
C ASN A 108 -9.14 20.17 -7.35
N ALA A 109 -8.54 19.21 -6.64
CA ALA A 109 -7.17 19.36 -6.14
C ALA A 109 -6.12 18.66 -7.01
N LEU A 110 -6.49 17.55 -7.67
CA LEU A 110 -5.56 16.72 -8.43
C LEU A 110 -5.73 16.87 -9.94
N GLN A 111 -6.94 16.67 -10.47
CA GLN A 111 -7.19 16.62 -11.91
C GLN A 111 -6.60 17.83 -12.66
N PRO A 112 -6.81 19.09 -12.24
CA PRO A 112 -6.30 20.25 -12.97
C PRO A 112 -4.77 20.32 -13.00
N PHE A 113 -4.09 19.71 -12.01
CA PHE A 113 -2.64 19.65 -11.99
C PHE A 113 -2.10 18.81 -13.14
N PHE A 114 -2.75 17.72 -13.53
CA PHE A 114 -2.19 16.78 -14.53
C PHE A 114 -2.41 17.22 -15.98
N ILE A 115 -3.45 17.99 -16.27
CA ILE A 115 -3.79 18.41 -17.64
C ILE A 115 -2.61 19.19 -18.28
N GLY A 116 -2.28 18.82 -19.51
CA GLY A 116 -1.20 19.40 -20.31
C GLY A 116 0.22 18.95 -19.93
N LYS A 117 0.39 18.16 -18.87
CA LYS A 117 1.71 17.66 -18.44
C LYS A 117 2.12 16.43 -19.23
N ASP A 118 3.43 16.24 -19.37
CA ASP A 118 4.00 15.06 -20.01
C ASP A 118 3.99 13.88 -19.01
N ALA A 119 3.23 12.85 -19.31
CA ALA A 119 3.10 11.65 -18.49
C ALA A 119 4.44 10.91 -18.29
N ARG A 120 5.43 11.14 -19.15
CA ARG A 120 6.78 10.60 -18.98
C ARG A 120 7.53 11.17 -17.78
N ASP A 121 7.05 12.27 -17.20
CA ASP A 121 7.60 12.90 -15.99
C ASP A 121 6.91 12.37 -14.71
N LEU A 122 6.23 11.21 -14.76
CA LEU A 122 5.34 10.70 -13.70
C LEU A 122 5.93 10.83 -12.29
N ASP A 123 7.17 10.38 -12.07
CA ASP A 123 7.85 10.47 -10.77
C ASP A 123 7.85 11.92 -10.23
N LEU A 124 8.23 12.87 -11.07
CA LEU A 124 8.23 14.30 -10.74
C LEU A 124 6.80 14.83 -10.55
N LEU A 125 5.83 14.35 -11.34
CA LEU A 125 4.43 14.76 -11.19
C LEU A 125 3.87 14.39 -9.82
N LEU A 126 4.17 13.17 -9.33
CA LEU A 126 3.73 12.70 -8.02
C LEU A 126 4.36 13.51 -6.88
N GLU A 127 5.66 13.82 -6.97
CA GLU A 127 6.31 14.69 -6.00
C GLU A 127 5.72 16.10 -5.97
N LYS A 128 5.49 16.69 -7.16
CA LYS A 128 5.03 18.07 -7.27
C LYS A 128 3.56 18.22 -6.93
N VAL A 129 2.70 17.26 -7.30
CA VAL A 129 1.28 17.33 -6.93
C VAL A 129 1.08 17.19 -5.43
N TYR A 130 1.94 16.44 -4.73
CA TYR A 130 1.90 16.33 -3.27
C TYR A 130 2.10 17.68 -2.57
N ILE A 131 3.00 18.54 -3.05
CA ILE A 131 3.24 19.86 -2.46
C ILE A 131 2.35 20.97 -3.05
N TYR A 132 1.88 20.78 -4.29
CA TYR A 132 1.04 21.74 -4.99
C TYR A 132 -0.23 22.03 -4.18
N ASN A 133 -0.60 23.31 -4.10
CA ASN A 133 -1.80 23.77 -3.41
C ASN A 133 -1.99 23.21 -1.99
N LEU A 134 -0.88 22.98 -1.26
CA LEU A 134 -0.88 22.42 0.09
C LEU A 134 -1.48 21.00 0.20
N ASN A 135 -1.48 20.22 -0.87
CA ASN A 135 -2.03 18.86 -0.92
C ASN A 135 -1.45 17.94 0.16
N PHE A 136 -0.22 18.17 0.64
CA PHE A 136 0.40 17.44 1.75
C PHE A 136 -0.45 17.44 3.04
N ARG A 137 -1.35 18.42 3.21
CA ARG A 137 -2.31 18.47 4.34
C ARG A 137 -3.43 17.45 4.24
N LEU A 138 -3.63 16.85 3.06
CA LEU A 138 -4.64 15.81 2.77
C LEU A 138 -4.05 14.39 2.83
N SER A 139 -2.84 14.23 3.37
CA SER A 139 -2.11 12.95 3.44
C SER A 139 -2.93 11.79 4.02
N GLY A 140 -2.51 10.56 3.71
CA GLY A 140 -3.28 9.35 4.03
C GLY A 140 -4.30 9.05 2.93
N MET A 141 -5.45 8.48 3.29
CA MET A 141 -6.44 8.04 2.29
C MET A 141 -7.02 9.19 1.46
N ALA A 142 -7.17 10.39 2.05
CA ALA A 142 -7.86 11.51 1.41
C ALA A 142 -7.15 11.96 0.11
N LEU A 143 -5.82 12.07 0.13
CA LEU A 143 -5.00 12.32 -1.05
C LEU A 143 -4.64 11.02 -1.78
N GLY A 144 -4.25 9.99 -1.02
CA GLY A 144 -3.64 8.78 -1.55
C GLY A 144 -4.58 7.99 -2.46
N LEU A 145 -5.86 7.86 -2.11
CA LEU A 145 -6.82 7.11 -2.94
C LEU A 145 -7.07 7.81 -4.29
N PRO A 146 -7.45 9.10 -4.36
CA PRO A 146 -7.54 9.83 -5.62
C PRO A 146 -6.25 9.82 -6.44
N LEU A 147 -5.10 10.05 -5.80
CA LEU A 147 -3.82 10.16 -6.51
C LEU A 147 -3.37 8.83 -7.10
N ALA A 148 -3.43 7.74 -6.34
CA ALA A 148 -3.10 6.41 -6.84
C ALA A 148 -4.02 5.99 -8.00
N THR A 149 -5.29 6.39 -7.94
CA THR A 149 -6.24 6.14 -9.04
C THR A 149 -5.76 6.84 -10.34
N ILE A 150 -5.29 8.08 -10.27
CA ILE A 150 -4.73 8.80 -11.42
C ILE A 150 -3.44 8.15 -11.91
N GLU A 151 -2.51 7.85 -10.99
CA GLU A 151 -1.22 7.24 -11.29
C GLU A 151 -1.38 5.92 -12.05
N PHE A 152 -2.27 5.03 -11.59
CA PHE A 152 -2.52 3.76 -12.26
C PHE A 152 -3.11 3.92 -13.66
N ALA A 153 -3.98 4.91 -13.89
CA ALA A 153 -4.52 5.15 -15.23
C ALA A 153 -3.43 5.66 -16.18
N ILE A 154 -2.52 6.51 -15.69
CA ILE A 154 -1.36 6.97 -16.46
C ILE A 154 -0.41 5.82 -16.78
N LEU A 155 -0.10 4.95 -15.80
CA LEU A 155 0.75 3.78 -16.02
C LEU A 155 0.13 2.78 -17.01
N ASP A 156 -1.18 2.58 -16.97
CA ASP A 156 -1.92 1.76 -17.95
C ASP A 156 -1.80 2.35 -19.37
N MET A 157 -2.03 3.67 -19.53
CA MET A 157 -1.86 4.37 -20.81
C MET A 157 -0.44 4.22 -21.36
N LEU A 158 0.57 4.44 -20.51
CA LEU A 158 1.97 4.28 -20.88
C LEU A 158 2.31 2.83 -21.24
N GLY A 159 1.69 1.85 -20.55
CA GLY A 159 1.81 0.43 -20.87
C GLY A 159 1.29 0.08 -22.26
N HIS A 160 0.11 0.61 -22.62
CA HIS A 160 -0.46 0.46 -23.96
C HIS A 160 0.44 1.08 -25.04
N ILE A 161 0.96 2.30 -24.82
CA ILE A 161 1.87 2.96 -25.76
C ILE A 161 3.15 2.14 -25.98
N ALA A 162 3.73 1.60 -24.89
CA ALA A 162 4.98 0.85 -24.96
C ALA A 162 4.79 -0.63 -25.37
N GLY A 163 3.56 -1.15 -25.35
CA GLY A 163 3.29 -2.58 -25.47
C GLY A 163 3.90 -3.41 -24.33
N ARG A 164 3.87 -2.88 -23.10
CA ARG A 164 4.53 -3.45 -21.91
C ARG A 164 3.58 -3.52 -20.72
N SER A 165 3.80 -4.50 -19.84
CA SER A 165 3.12 -4.52 -18.55
C SER A 165 3.68 -3.43 -17.63
N ILE A 166 2.88 -2.97 -16.65
CA ILE A 166 3.32 -1.97 -15.67
C ILE A 166 4.62 -2.41 -14.98
N GLY A 167 4.74 -3.69 -14.59
CA GLY A 167 5.96 -4.22 -13.96
C GLY A 167 7.22 -4.08 -14.83
N GLN A 168 7.09 -4.05 -16.16
CA GLN A 168 8.20 -3.77 -17.08
C GLN A 168 8.48 -2.28 -17.25
N LEU A 169 7.48 -1.40 -17.03
CA LEU A 169 7.64 0.05 -17.05
C LEU A 169 8.40 0.56 -15.81
N ILE A 170 8.14 -0.05 -14.65
CA ILE A 170 8.69 0.41 -13.36
C ILE A 170 9.80 -0.47 -12.79
N GLY A 171 10.21 -1.52 -13.51
CA GLY A 171 11.19 -2.46 -12.99
C GLY A 171 11.48 -3.66 -13.90
N GLN A 172 12.09 -4.68 -13.30
CA GLN A 172 12.33 -5.97 -13.93
C GLN A 172 11.45 -7.03 -13.27
N ILE A 173 10.84 -7.89 -14.07
CA ILE A 173 10.02 -9.00 -13.54
C ILE A 173 10.96 -10.15 -13.18
N HIS A 174 11.23 -10.30 -11.88
CA HIS A 174 12.04 -11.41 -11.37
C HIS A 174 11.24 -12.69 -11.13
N HIS A 175 9.96 -12.55 -10.75
CA HIS A 175 9.07 -13.66 -10.42
C HIS A 175 7.78 -13.56 -11.25
N PRO A 176 7.70 -14.23 -12.41
CA PRO A 176 6.51 -14.18 -13.26
C PRO A 176 5.31 -14.94 -12.68
N ARG A 177 5.53 -15.75 -11.64
CA ARG A 177 4.48 -16.45 -10.89
C ARG A 177 4.63 -16.10 -9.42
N VAL A 178 3.52 -15.74 -8.79
CA VAL A 178 3.45 -15.41 -7.37
C VAL A 178 2.51 -16.38 -6.66
N SER A 179 2.90 -16.82 -5.46
CA SER A 179 2.00 -17.61 -4.61
C SER A 179 1.00 -16.66 -3.95
N VAL A 180 -0.27 -17.07 -3.91
CA VAL A 180 -1.35 -16.31 -3.27
C VAL A 180 -1.82 -17.01 -2.01
N TYR A 181 -2.36 -16.25 -1.07
CA TYR A 181 -3.02 -16.77 0.11
C TYR A 181 -4.50 -16.38 0.07
N GLN A 182 -5.36 -17.24 0.62
CA GLN A 182 -6.76 -16.92 0.84
C GLN A 182 -6.88 -15.94 2.01
N ALA A 183 -7.28 -14.70 1.73
CA ALA A 183 -7.66 -13.76 2.77
C ALA A 183 -9.14 -13.96 3.13
N THR A 184 -9.45 -14.00 4.42
CA THR A 184 -10.83 -14.13 4.90
C THR A 184 -11.18 -12.95 5.79
N GLU A 185 -12.43 -12.49 5.74
CA GLU A 185 -12.88 -11.25 6.41
C GLU A 185 -13.98 -11.50 7.46
N TYR A 186 -14.22 -12.75 7.84
CA TYR A 186 -15.35 -13.20 8.67
C TYR A 186 -15.23 -12.92 10.17
N ARG A 187 -14.66 -11.77 10.55
CA ARG A 187 -14.33 -11.49 11.97
C ARG A 187 -15.59 -11.36 12.83
N GLU A 188 -16.67 -10.85 12.25
CA GLU A 188 -17.97 -10.56 12.85
C GLU A 188 -18.85 -11.79 13.09
N LYS A 189 -18.52 -12.93 12.47
CA LYS A 189 -19.28 -14.19 12.55
C LYS A 189 -18.85 -15.04 13.75
N SER A 190 -19.66 -16.03 14.12
CA SER A 190 -19.28 -17.01 15.15
C SER A 190 -18.04 -17.81 14.72
N VAL A 191 -17.39 -18.53 15.64
CA VAL A 191 -16.22 -19.35 15.28
C VAL A 191 -16.62 -20.45 14.29
N GLU A 192 -17.77 -21.06 14.51
CA GLU A 192 -18.33 -22.14 13.72
C GLU A 192 -18.67 -21.67 12.30
N GLU A 193 -19.41 -20.56 12.18
CA GLU A 193 -19.80 -20.02 10.87
C GLU A 193 -18.57 -19.57 10.07
N SER A 194 -17.62 -18.88 10.72
CA SER A 194 -16.37 -18.51 10.06
C SER A 194 -15.60 -19.72 9.58
N LEU A 195 -15.51 -20.81 10.36
CA LEU A 195 -14.77 -21.99 9.95
C LEU A 195 -15.36 -22.61 8.67
N GLU A 196 -16.69 -22.71 8.58
CA GLU A 196 -17.34 -23.27 7.39
C GLU A 196 -17.13 -22.39 6.15
N LEU A 197 -17.21 -21.06 6.29
CA LEU A 197 -16.90 -20.14 5.20
C LEU A 197 -15.42 -20.20 4.79
N ILE A 198 -14.50 -20.29 5.76
CA ILE A 198 -13.07 -20.44 5.50
C ILE A 198 -12.79 -21.75 4.74
N LYS A 199 -13.39 -22.87 5.15
CA LYS A 199 -13.25 -24.16 4.45
C LYS A 199 -13.75 -24.06 3.01
N ARG A 200 -14.92 -23.44 2.79
CA ARG A 200 -15.47 -23.21 1.46
C ARG A 200 -14.49 -22.44 0.59
N ASP A 201 -14.00 -21.29 1.05
CA ASP A 201 -13.13 -20.42 0.26
C ASP A 201 -11.77 -21.06 -0.02
N VAL A 202 -11.18 -21.73 0.98
CA VAL A 202 -9.92 -22.46 0.79
C VAL A 202 -10.08 -23.58 -0.25
N ALA A 203 -11.22 -24.30 -0.22
CA ALA A 203 -11.51 -25.35 -1.19
C ALA A 203 -11.78 -24.81 -2.60
N GLU A 204 -12.54 -23.72 -2.72
CA GLU A 204 -12.88 -23.08 -4.00
C GLU A 204 -11.63 -22.73 -4.82
N TYR A 205 -10.59 -22.22 -4.16
CA TYR A 205 -9.35 -21.79 -4.81
C TYR A 205 -8.19 -22.76 -4.65
N ASN A 206 -8.41 -23.93 -4.02
CA ASN A 206 -7.36 -24.88 -3.64
C ASN A 206 -6.15 -24.18 -2.99
N ALA A 207 -6.44 -23.28 -2.03
CA ALA A 207 -5.45 -22.41 -1.44
C ALA A 207 -4.50 -23.20 -0.52
N HIS A 208 -3.20 -22.93 -0.61
CA HIS A 208 -2.16 -23.57 0.22
C HIS A 208 -1.65 -22.64 1.33
N ALA A 209 -2.22 -21.44 1.40
CA ALA A 209 -1.94 -20.43 2.40
C ALA A 209 -3.24 -19.70 2.75
N LEU A 210 -3.44 -19.39 4.04
CA LEU A 210 -4.66 -18.79 4.57
C LEU A 210 -4.30 -17.68 5.56
N LYS A 211 -5.00 -16.54 5.46
CA LYS A 211 -4.99 -15.48 6.47
C LYS A 211 -6.35 -15.40 7.16
N ILE A 212 -6.35 -15.59 8.48
CA ILE A 212 -7.54 -15.47 9.33
C ILE A 212 -7.57 -14.12 10.06
N LYS A 213 -8.76 -13.72 10.49
CA LYS A 213 -8.94 -12.55 11.36
C LYS A 213 -8.87 -12.94 12.83
N VAL A 214 -8.08 -12.21 13.59
CA VAL A 214 -7.96 -12.33 15.05
C VAL A 214 -8.38 -11.02 15.71
N GLY A 215 -8.58 -11.04 17.02
CA GLY A 215 -9.04 -9.87 17.77
C GLY A 215 -10.46 -9.42 17.42
N GLY A 216 -10.81 -8.20 17.84
CA GLY A 216 -12.03 -7.50 17.45
C GLY A 216 -11.65 -6.20 16.75
N LEU A 217 -12.05 -6.02 15.48
CA LEU A 217 -11.66 -4.89 14.61
C LEU A 217 -12.18 -3.56 15.17
N MET A 218 -11.45 -2.97 16.14
CA MET A 218 -11.77 -1.70 16.84
C MET A 218 -13.24 -1.54 17.28
N PHE A 219 -13.99 -2.63 17.26
CA PHE A 219 -15.43 -2.74 17.34
C PHE A 219 -16.20 -1.55 16.75
N MET A 220 -16.03 -1.36 15.43
CA MET A 220 -16.52 -0.25 14.57
C MET A 220 -18.06 -0.09 14.56
N THR A 221 -18.64 0.18 15.72
CA THR A 221 -20.07 0.43 15.95
C THR A 221 -20.29 1.87 16.40
N ALA A 222 -21.54 2.34 16.34
CA ALA A 222 -21.90 3.64 16.89
C ALA A 222 -21.99 3.64 18.44
N ASP A 223 -21.99 2.47 19.09
CA ASP A 223 -21.97 2.36 20.54
C ASP A 223 -20.54 2.56 21.05
N ILE A 224 -20.34 3.66 21.77
CA ILE A 224 -19.03 4.07 22.30
C ILE A 224 -18.52 3.16 23.44
N ASN A 225 -19.38 2.33 24.02
CA ASN A 225 -19.02 1.41 25.11
C ASN A 225 -18.89 -0.03 24.63
N ALA A 226 -19.05 -0.24 23.33
CA ALA A 226 -19.10 -1.55 22.75
C ALA A 226 -17.75 -2.27 22.95
N VAL A 227 -17.79 -3.52 23.43
CA VAL A 227 -16.59 -4.33 23.70
C VAL A 227 -16.57 -5.54 22.77
N GLY A 228 -15.41 -5.80 22.17
CA GLY A 228 -15.22 -6.96 21.29
C GLY A 228 -15.40 -8.31 21.99
N PRO A 229 -15.75 -9.37 21.24
CA PRO A 229 -15.98 -10.69 21.80
C PRO A 229 -14.70 -11.28 22.44
N LYS A 230 -14.83 -11.77 23.68
CA LYS A 230 -13.72 -12.43 24.41
C LYS A 230 -13.55 -13.88 23.95
N GLY A 231 -12.31 -14.38 23.92
CA GLY A 231 -12.01 -15.80 23.70
C GLY A 231 -12.07 -16.28 22.25
N ARG A 232 -12.44 -15.41 21.29
CA ARG A 232 -12.59 -15.80 19.87
C ARG A 232 -11.26 -16.22 19.26
N THR A 233 -10.21 -15.43 19.47
CA THR A 233 -8.87 -15.69 18.92
C THR A 233 -8.31 -17.00 19.46
N GLU A 234 -8.41 -17.17 20.77
CA GLU A 234 -7.93 -18.33 21.52
C GLU A 234 -8.60 -19.63 21.06
N THR A 235 -9.86 -19.53 20.61
CA THR A 235 -10.60 -20.66 20.04
C THR A 235 -10.27 -20.87 18.56
N MET A 236 -10.21 -19.81 17.76
CA MET A 236 -10.05 -19.87 16.30
C MET A 236 -8.69 -20.42 15.87
N VAL A 237 -7.60 -19.93 16.48
CA VAL A 237 -6.23 -20.28 16.07
C VAL A 237 -5.95 -21.79 16.13
N PRO A 238 -6.18 -22.50 17.26
CA PRO A 238 -5.95 -23.95 17.30
C PRO A 238 -6.90 -24.73 16.38
N LEU A 239 -8.14 -24.26 16.23
CA LEU A 239 -9.14 -24.92 15.37
C LEU A 239 -8.76 -24.86 13.89
N ILE A 240 -8.23 -23.74 13.42
CA ILE A 240 -7.76 -23.58 12.05
C ILE A 240 -6.58 -24.50 11.77
N ARG A 241 -5.59 -24.59 12.68
CA ARG A 241 -4.48 -25.54 12.54
C ARG A 241 -4.98 -26.98 12.50
N LYS A 242 -5.88 -27.37 13.41
CA LYS A 242 -6.48 -28.71 13.43
C LYS A 242 -7.21 -29.04 12.12
N THR A 243 -7.89 -28.05 11.53
CA THR A 243 -8.71 -28.24 10.33
C THR A 243 -7.87 -28.40 9.06
N PHE A 244 -6.84 -27.56 8.88
CA PHE A 244 -6.06 -27.53 7.63
C PHE A 244 -4.73 -28.29 7.71
N GLY A 245 -4.38 -28.82 8.90
CA GLY A 245 -3.17 -29.61 9.13
C GLY A 245 -1.89 -28.78 9.08
N ASP A 246 -0.75 -29.43 9.30
CA ASP A 246 0.55 -28.76 9.52
C ASP A 246 1.16 -28.14 8.25
N LYS A 247 0.74 -28.61 7.07
CA LYS A 247 1.29 -28.16 5.78
C LYS A 247 0.71 -26.83 5.30
N MET A 248 -0.43 -26.39 5.85
CA MET A 248 -1.03 -25.11 5.52
C MET A 248 -0.20 -23.95 6.08
N PHE A 249 0.16 -22.99 5.24
CA PHE A 249 0.74 -21.73 5.70
C PHE A 249 -0.37 -20.86 6.31
N LEU A 250 -0.20 -20.47 7.58
CA LEU A 250 -1.21 -19.72 8.32
C LEU A 250 -0.68 -18.33 8.68
N TYR A 251 -1.49 -17.33 8.37
CA TYR A 251 -1.29 -15.94 8.73
C TYR A 251 -2.46 -15.46 9.59
N ALA A 252 -2.22 -14.43 10.38
CA ALA A 252 -3.25 -13.77 11.18
C ALA A 252 -3.20 -12.25 10.96
N ASP A 253 -4.37 -11.62 10.98
CA ASP A 253 -4.56 -10.20 10.81
C ASP A 253 -5.49 -9.69 11.92
N ALA A 254 -4.98 -8.75 12.73
CA ALA A 254 -5.60 -8.30 13.98
C ALA A 254 -6.52 -7.10 13.75
#